data_AF-A0A9N9J0F7-F1
#
_entry.id   AF-A0A9N9J0F7-F1
#
_cell.length_a   1.000
_cell.length_b   1.000
_cell.length_c   1.000
_cell.angle_alpha   90.00
_cell.angle_beta   90.00
_cell.angle_gamma   90.00
#
_symmetry.space_group_name_H-M   'P 1'
#
loop_
_entity.id
_entity.type
_entity.pdbx_description
1 polymer ?
#
loop_
_entity_poly.entity_id
_entity_poly.type
_entity_poly.pdbx_seq_one_letter_code
_entity_poly.pdbx_strand_id
1 'polypeptide(L)' 'KLFDRIEINIAGSLSITSQNNRYIVVAMEYLTKWLEARVLEKADTENVTAFTLKNIIF' A
#
# COMPACT_ATOMS: atom_id res chain seq x y z
N LYS A 1 4.27 11.51 -17.82
CA LYS A 1 5.58 11.63 -17.14
C LYS A 1 5.67 10.55 -16.08
N LEU A 2 6.89 10.17 -15.67
CA LEU A 2 7.09 9.16 -14.63
C LEU A 2 6.42 9.64 -13.33
N PHE A 3 5.69 8.75 -12.64
CA PHE A 3 4.94 9.07 -11.42
C PHE A 3 3.81 10.11 -11.56
N ASP A 4 3.32 10.39 -12.78
CA ASP A 4 2.14 11.27 -12.96
C ASP A 4 0.85 10.67 -12.41
N ARG A 5 0.76 9.34 -12.37
CA ARG A 5 -0.38 8.62 -11.83
C ARG A 5 0.08 7.40 -11.05
N ILE A 6 -0.40 7.31 -9.82
CA ILE A 6 -0.19 6.17 -8.93
C ILE A 6 -1.55 5.65 -8.50
N GLU A 7 -1.76 4.35 -8.66
CA GLU A 7 -2.93 3.66 -8.17
C GLU A 7 -2.60 3.06 -6.80
N ILE A 8 -3.40 3.37 -5.78
CA ILE A 8 -3.27 2.80 -4.44
C ILE A 8 -4.46 1.88 -4.21
N ASN A 9 -4.18 0.65 -3.80
CA ASN A 9 -5.19 -0.35 -3.51
C ASN A 9 -4.83 -1.11 -2.23
N ILE A 10 -5.83 -1.75 -1.62
CA ILE A 10 -5.67 -2.59 -0.44
C ILE A 10 -6.26 -3.96 -0.74
N ALA A 11 -5.43 -4.99 -0.60
CA ALA A 11 -5.87 -6.38 -0.61
C ALA A 11 -6.16 -6.85 0.81
N GLY A 12 -7.35 -7.42 1.04
CA GLY A 12 -7.75 -8.06 2.30
C GLY A 12 -9.21 -8.50 2.23
N SER A 13 -9.81 -9.09 3.26
CA SER A 13 -9.32 -9.53 4.57
C SER A 13 -8.68 -10.93 4.51
N LEU A 14 -7.35 -11.01 4.60
CA LEU A 14 -6.63 -12.28 4.54
C LEU A 14 -6.61 -12.99 5.90
N SER A 15 -6.15 -14.25 5.91
CA SER A 15 -5.82 -14.97 7.13
C SER A 15 -4.84 -14.15 7.96
N ILE A 16 -5.13 -14.03 9.25
CA ILE A 16 -4.30 -13.26 10.19
C ILE A 16 -2.97 -13.99 10.38
N THR A 17 -1.87 -13.26 10.23
CA THR A 17 -0.52 -13.77 10.51
C THR A 17 -0.21 -13.77 12.01
N SER A 18 0.89 -14.38 12.43
CA SER A 18 1.35 -14.34 13.83
C SER A 18 1.63 -12.92 14.35
N GLN A 19 1.82 -11.95 13.44
CA GLN A 19 2.03 -10.53 13.75
C GLN A 19 0.75 -9.69 13.54
N ASN A 20 -0.42 -10.32 13.53
CA ASN A 20 -1.72 -9.66 13.39
C ASN A 20 -1.96 -8.93 12.05
N ASN A 21 -1.03 -9.02 11.10
CA ASN A 21 -1.22 -8.49 9.74
C ASN A 21 -2.26 -9.30 8.98
N ARG A 22 -3.14 -8.59 8.24
CA ARG A 22 -4.24 -9.21 7.48
C ARG A 22 -4.63 -8.45 6.20
N TYR A 23 -3.94 -7.35 5.93
CA TYR A 23 -4.10 -6.54 4.73
C TYR A 23 -2.74 -6.31 4.07
N ILE A 24 -2.76 -6.01 2.78
CA ILE A 24 -1.60 -5.56 2.02
C ILE A 24 -2.01 -4.28 1.31
N VAL A 25 -1.32 -3.17 1.57
CA VAL A 25 -1.44 -1.95 0.77
C VAL A 25 -0.44 -2.00 -0.36
N VAL A 26 -0.87 -1.60 -1.55
CA VAL A 26 -0.06 -1.58 -2.76
C VAL A 26 -0.20 -0.23 -3.42
N ALA A 27 0.91 0.35 -3.86
CA ALA A 27 0.95 1.47 -4.77
C ALA A 27 1.62 1.03 -6.08
N MET A 28 0.99 1.36 -7.20
CA MET A 28 1.50 1.04 -8.53
C MET A 28 1.61 2.31 -9.37
N GLU A 29 2.82 2.61 -9.84
CA GLU A 29 3.04 3.65 -10.83
C GLU A 29 2.51 3.21 -12.20
N TYR A 30 1.72 4.05 -12.86
CA TYR A 30 0.90 3.62 -13.99
C TYR A 30 1.70 3.32 -15.27
N LEU A 31 2.80 4.03 -15.54
CA LEU A 31 3.56 3.94 -16.80
C LEU A 31 4.47 2.70 -16.84
N THR A 32 5.28 2.53 -15.81
CA THR A 32 6.30 1.48 -15.69
C THR A 32 5.78 0.24 -14.98
N LYS A 33 4.62 0.34 -14.32
CA LYS A 33 4.09 -0.69 -13.42
C LYS A 33 5.04 -1.00 -12.25
N TRP A 34 5.87 -0.03 -11.86
CA TRP A 34 6.66 -0.15 -10.63
C TRP A 34 5.72 -0.26 -9.42
N LEU A 35 6.00 -1.24 -8.56
CA LEU A 35 5.14 -1.65 -7.47
C LEU A 35 5.85 -1.48 -6.13
N GLU A 36 5.12 -0.93 -5.17
CA GLU A 36 5.52 -0.82 -3.78
C GLU A 36 4.40 -1.40 -2.91
N ALA A 37 4.74 -2.32 -2.02
CA ALA A 37 3.76 -3.03 -1.19
C ALA A 37 4.20 -3.13 0.27
N ARG A 38 3.24 -3.05 1.20
CA ARG A 38 3.45 -3.23 2.64
C ARG A 38 2.29 -3.99 3.28
N VAL A 39 2.59 -4.76 4.32
CA VAL A 39 1.57 -5.39 5.17
C VAL A 39 0.98 -4.37 6.12
N LEU A 40 -0.33 -4.48 6.37
CA LEU A 40 -1.05 -3.68 7.36
C LEU A 40 -1.85 -4.60 8.30
N GLU A 41 -1.88 -4.24 9.58
CA GLU A 41 -2.79 -4.85 10.56
C GLU A 41 -4.24 -4.38 10.36
N LYS A 42 -4.42 -3.12 9.98
CA LYS A 42 -5.73 -2.49 9.75
C LYS A 42 -5.73 -1.73 8.42
N ALA A 43 -6.84 -1.85 7.68
CA ALA A 43 -7.10 -1.08 6.48
C ALA A 43 -7.81 0.24 6.83
N ASP A 44 -7.10 1.13 7.55
CA ASP A 44 -7.62 2.43 7.98
C ASP A 44 -6.81 3.59 7.36
N THR A 45 -7.36 4.80 7.50
CA THR A 45 -6.75 6.01 6.92
C THR A 45 -5.36 6.27 7.48
N GLU A 46 -5.13 6.03 8.77
CA GLU A 46 -3.84 6.28 9.40
C GLU A 46 -2.74 5.41 8.79
N ASN A 47 -2.97 4.09 8.69
CA ASN A 47 -2.01 3.16 8.12
C ASN A 47 -1.76 3.42 6.63
N VAL A 48 -2.81 3.73 5.86
CA VAL A 48 -2.69 4.04 4.42
C VAL A 48 -1.95 5.35 4.20
N THR A 49 -2.26 6.40 4.95
CA THR A 49 -1.56 7.69 4.87
C THR A 49 -0.09 7.56 5.25
N ALA A 50 0.22 6.81 6.31
CA ALA A 50 1.60 6.55 6.73
C ALA A 50 2.40 5.86 5.62
N PHE A 51 1.81 4.84 4.98
CA PHE A 51 2.41 4.18 3.81
C PHE A 51 2.62 5.14 2.64
N THR A 52 1.59 5.91 2.25
CA THR A 52 1.67 6.83 1.11
C THR A 52 2.74 7.89 1.31
N LEU A 53 2.77 8.53 2.48
CA LEU A 53 3.76 9.58 2.73
C LEU A 53 5.18 9.02 2.74
N LYS A 54 5.42 7.90 3.43
CA LYS A 54 6.76 7.35 3.65
C LYS A 54 7.35 6.63 2.43
N ASN A 55 6.52 6.02 1.59
CA ASN A 55 7.02 5.13 0.54
C ASN A 55 6.82 5.70 -0.87
N ILE A 56 5.95 6.69 -1.03
CA ILE A 56 5.54 7.21 -2.35
C ILE A 56 5.89 8.69 -2.52
N ILE A 57 5.72 9.50 -1.47
CA ILE A 57 5.94 10.96 -1.55
C ILE A 57 7.33 11.37 -1.08
N PHE A 58 7.77 10.87 0.07
CA PHE A 58 9.08 11.13 0.67
C PHE A 58 10.01 9.94 0.49
#